data_AF-A0A8H5V7V2-F1
#
_entry.id   AF-A0A8H5V7V2-F1
#
_cell.length_a   1.000
_cell.length_b   1.000
_cell.length_c   1.000
_cell.angle_alpha   90.00
_cell.angle_beta   90.00
_cell.angle_gamma   90.00
#
_symmetry.space_group_name_H-M   'P 1'
#
loop_
_entity.id
_entity.type
_entity.pdbx_description
1 polymer ?
#
loop_
_entity_poly.entity_id
_entity_poly.type
_entity_poly.pdbx_seq_one_letter_code
_entity_poly.pdbx_strand_id
1 'polypeptide(L)'
;MIQNSGADELTGVTLKDRLEYALLPNGIRQQEQFLPSSCLESICTEVSVFTELSGCFGKEEAKQATSYICDRRRPAKKILAILALINRIELIRPFQNATFCDQDLPLTTNIEESEVRSRWVDDQRSVLLTRSLRDIKAIRDFNLKQWCVNIPFLERDVGHVSGDGDLVLHSDTIMPWESAGHGIVTGGYGYVQKVKIHKDHHSFVANEKTRDVFKQEMAAFRKVRPGPNLLELVSAFEISGKDQFMLLFPWAEGGSMEDMINWPSKDLFRGQQQSPKNFVQWIISQCRGLVEALGEIHQVSIVARMDDGTSSGQDRSFGIHLDIKPANILYFSQETANHPLGVLKIADFGLTRCSQEYRSPEHDIGYIISRKVDIWAFGCVFSELFTWVLLEHKGREDFRQLRKQDALFSGDWNYVQSGENDIEDNFFQRHIELKRTKNFHRLSRGHPKIGYVKRTRAARKEKARLDQANSSAGSKQFEQIPRLKPSVSQWIAKLVNQIRYKNGPTFLGELLEFIEKEMLHPDRIYVMVSGDWSIDL
;
A
#
# COMPACT_ATOMS: atom_id res chain seq x y z
N MET A 1 -18.49 21.00 -20.42
CA MET A 1 -19.02 22.12 -21.22
C MET A 1 -19.17 23.31 -20.29
N ILE A 2 -18.15 24.16 -20.21
CA ILE A 2 -18.24 25.49 -19.62
C ILE A 2 -17.64 26.43 -20.67
N GLN A 3 -18.57 27.01 -21.41
CA GLN A 3 -18.59 28.31 -22.08
C GLN A 3 -17.26 28.89 -22.58
N ASN A 4 -17.06 28.75 -23.90
CA ASN A 4 -16.23 29.58 -24.77
C ASN A 4 -16.99 30.88 -25.14
N SER A 5 -17.50 31.62 -24.16
CA SER A 5 -18.24 32.86 -24.39
C SER A 5 -17.83 33.93 -23.38
N GLY A 6 -16.80 34.71 -23.72
CA GLY A 6 -16.33 35.81 -22.89
C GLY A 6 -15.04 36.47 -23.38
N ALA A 7 -14.75 36.44 -24.69
CA ALA A 7 -13.53 37.04 -25.23
C ALA A 7 -13.62 38.57 -25.43
N ASP A 8 -14.80 39.19 -25.25
CA ASP A 8 -15.06 40.60 -25.58
C ASP A 8 -15.40 41.52 -24.38
N GLU A 9 -15.22 41.08 -23.13
CA GLU A 9 -15.48 41.92 -21.92
C GLU A 9 -14.20 42.45 -21.22
N LEU A 10 -13.01 42.31 -21.82
CA LEU A 10 -11.71 42.55 -21.16
C LEU A 10 -11.04 43.90 -21.48
N THR A 11 -11.81 44.97 -21.70
CA THR A 11 -11.23 46.33 -21.73
C THR A 11 -11.15 46.90 -20.31
N GLY A 12 -9.99 46.76 -19.66
CA GLY A 12 -9.68 47.38 -18.36
C GLY A 12 -9.43 46.43 -17.19
N VAL A 13 -9.38 45.11 -17.43
CA VAL A 13 -9.07 44.12 -16.39
C VAL A 13 -7.55 43.99 -16.23
N THR A 14 -7.04 44.20 -15.01
CA THR A 14 -5.60 44.18 -14.73
C THR A 14 -5.02 42.78 -14.79
N LEU A 15 -3.69 42.65 -14.91
CA LEU A 15 -3.02 41.34 -14.80
C LEU A 15 -3.39 40.63 -13.48
N LYS A 16 -3.48 41.38 -12.39
CA LYS A 16 -3.88 40.86 -11.08
C LYS A 16 -5.28 40.27 -11.11
N ASP A 17 -6.27 41.00 -11.62
CA ASP A 17 -7.66 40.54 -11.62
C ASP A 17 -7.80 39.21 -12.40
N ARG A 18 -7.07 39.07 -13.52
CA ARG A 18 -7.02 37.83 -14.30
C ARG A 18 -6.41 36.67 -13.51
N LEU A 19 -5.33 36.92 -12.76
CA LEU A 19 -4.68 35.92 -11.91
C LEU A 19 -5.57 35.52 -10.73
N GLU A 20 -6.22 36.48 -10.07
CA GLU A 20 -7.14 36.22 -8.96
C GLU A 20 -8.35 35.41 -9.43
N TYR A 21 -8.90 35.72 -10.60
CA TYR A 21 -10.00 34.94 -11.19
C TYR A 21 -9.59 33.51 -11.56
N ALA A 22 -8.32 33.29 -11.90
CA ALA A 22 -7.79 31.97 -12.27
C ALA A 22 -7.38 31.09 -11.07
N LEU A 23 -7.35 31.64 -9.85
CA LEU A 23 -7.06 30.85 -8.65
C LEU A 23 -8.19 29.86 -8.38
N LEU A 24 -7.84 28.58 -8.24
CA LEU A 24 -8.78 27.52 -7.90
C LEU A 24 -8.68 27.20 -6.41
N PRO A 25 -9.81 26.96 -5.71
CA PRO A 25 -9.77 26.45 -4.35
C PRO A 25 -9.17 25.03 -4.31
N ASN A 26 -8.39 24.74 -3.27
CA ASN A 26 -7.88 23.38 -3.05
C ASN A 26 -9.01 22.44 -2.64
N GLY A 27 -9.04 21.25 -3.25
CA GLY A 27 -10.09 20.25 -3.07
C GLY A 27 -10.19 19.63 -1.68
N ILE A 28 -9.16 19.76 -0.83
CA ILE A 28 -9.17 19.33 0.58
C ILE A 28 -9.31 20.55 1.51
N ARG A 29 -8.46 21.56 1.32
CA ARG A 29 -8.40 22.76 2.17
C ARG A 29 -8.93 23.96 1.41
N GLN A 30 -10.24 24.19 1.44
CA GLN A 30 -10.89 25.22 0.63
C GLN A 30 -10.39 26.66 0.89
N GLN A 31 -9.76 26.92 2.04
CA GLN A 31 -9.08 28.17 2.36
C GLN A 31 -7.77 28.38 1.60
N GLU A 32 -7.15 27.30 1.13
CA GLU A 32 -5.98 27.33 0.26
C GLU A 32 -6.44 27.42 -1.20
N GLN A 33 -5.69 28.17 -2.00
CA GLN A 33 -5.93 28.30 -3.42
C GLN A 33 -4.64 28.03 -4.18
N PHE A 34 -4.75 27.60 -5.43
CA PHE A 34 -3.60 27.39 -6.30
C PHE A 34 -3.88 27.88 -7.71
N LEU A 35 -2.82 28.31 -8.42
CA LEU A 35 -2.88 28.79 -9.78
C LEU A 35 -2.43 27.68 -10.74
N PRO A 36 -3.33 27.18 -11.62
CA PRO A 36 -2.95 26.18 -12.61
C PRO A 36 -1.86 26.67 -13.57
N SER A 37 -0.92 25.79 -13.92
CA SER A 37 0.18 26.15 -14.84
C SER A 37 -0.31 26.63 -16.21
N SER A 38 -1.37 26.03 -16.79
CA SER A 38 -1.89 26.51 -18.08
C SER A 38 -2.55 27.89 -18.00
N CYS A 39 -3.16 28.21 -16.85
CA CYS A 39 -3.71 29.54 -16.57
C CYS A 39 -2.58 30.57 -16.47
N LEU A 40 -1.50 30.28 -15.73
CA LEU A 40 -0.34 31.16 -15.66
C LEU A 40 0.24 31.44 -17.06
N GLU A 41 0.42 30.41 -17.88
CA GLU A 41 1.00 30.54 -19.22
C GLU A 41 0.10 31.35 -20.18
N SER A 42 -1.22 31.15 -20.10
CA SER A 42 -2.18 31.89 -20.93
C SER A 42 -2.41 33.33 -20.46
N ILE A 43 -2.19 33.62 -19.17
CA ILE A 43 -2.35 34.95 -18.60
C ILE A 43 -1.09 35.78 -18.77
N CYS A 44 0.09 35.21 -18.50
CA CYS A 44 1.40 35.86 -18.57
C CYS A 44 2.08 35.67 -19.96
N THR A 45 1.39 36.10 -21.02
CA THR A 45 1.96 36.17 -22.37
C THR A 45 2.89 37.37 -22.51
N GLU A 46 3.77 37.35 -23.51
CA GLU A 46 4.70 38.47 -23.75
C GLU A 46 3.97 39.82 -23.89
N VAL A 47 2.81 39.81 -24.57
CA VAL A 47 1.98 41.00 -24.77
C VAL A 47 1.35 41.50 -23.47
N SER A 48 0.77 40.61 -22.65
CA SER A 48 0.14 41.02 -21.39
C SER A 48 1.17 41.51 -20.38
N VAL A 49 2.32 40.83 -20.31
CA VAL A 49 3.45 41.21 -19.47
C VAL A 49 3.98 42.59 -19.86
N PHE A 50 4.22 42.84 -21.15
CA PHE A 50 4.68 44.14 -21.62
C PHE A 50 3.68 45.27 -21.35
N THR A 51 2.39 45.00 -21.55
CA THR A 51 1.31 45.96 -21.30
C THR A 51 1.26 46.38 -19.82
N GLU A 52 1.30 45.40 -18.92
CA GLU A 52 1.28 45.67 -17.47
C GLU A 52 2.53 46.42 -17.01
N LEU A 53 3.72 46.01 -17.48
CA LEU A 53 4.98 46.66 -17.13
C LEU A 53 5.09 48.09 -17.68
N SER A 54 4.48 48.39 -18.83
CA SER A 54 4.45 49.75 -19.39
C SER A 54 3.65 50.72 -18.51
N GLY A 55 2.80 50.22 -17.61
CA GLY A 55 2.12 51.04 -16.59
C GLY A 55 3.03 51.44 -15.42
N CYS A 56 4.11 50.68 -15.17
CA CYS A 56 5.02 50.91 -14.03
C CYS A 56 6.39 51.47 -14.45
N PHE A 57 6.83 51.20 -15.68
CA PHE A 57 8.19 51.49 -16.15
C PHE A 57 8.18 52.25 -17.49
N GLY A 58 9.30 52.88 -17.82
CA GLY A 58 9.51 53.46 -19.15
C GLY A 58 9.49 52.38 -20.25
N LYS A 59 9.20 52.76 -21.50
CA LYS A 59 9.02 51.80 -22.61
C LYS A 59 10.20 50.84 -22.81
N GLU A 60 11.43 51.34 -22.78
CA GLU A 60 12.62 50.50 -22.96
C GLU A 60 12.88 49.62 -21.74
N GLU A 61 12.57 50.12 -20.55
CA GLU A 61 12.66 49.36 -19.32
C GLU A 61 11.65 48.20 -19.31
N ALA A 62 10.39 48.47 -19.67
CA ALA A 62 9.35 47.46 -19.78
C ALA A 62 9.75 46.36 -20.75
N LYS A 63 10.32 46.69 -21.93
CA LYS A 63 10.81 45.70 -22.89
C LYS A 63 11.87 44.77 -22.29
N GLN A 64 12.85 45.33 -21.58
CA GLN A 64 13.92 44.54 -20.96
C GLN A 64 13.39 43.62 -19.86
N ALA A 65 12.45 44.09 -19.04
CA ALA A 65 11.82 43.27 -18.01
C ALA A 65 10.94 42.15 -18.63
N THR A 66 10.17 42.45 -19.68
CA THR A 66 9.39 41.44 -20.43
C THR A 66 10.30 40.35 -20.99
N SER A 67 11.43 40.70 -21.61
CA SER A 67 12.37 39.72 -22.16
C SER A 67 12.94 38.79 -21.09
N TYR A 68 13.15 39.27 -19.87
CA TYR A 68 13.61 38.46 -18.74
C TYR A 68 12.50 37.54 -18.22
N ILE A 69 11.28 38.05 -18.05
CA ILE A 69 10.14 37.27 -17.54
C ILE A 69 9.74 36.16 -18.51
N CYS A 70 9.70 36.48 -19.80
CA CYS A 70 9.30 35.56 -20.86
C CYS A 70 10.49 34.82 -21.49
N ASP A 71 11.64 34.78 -20.80
CA ASP A 71 12.80 34.01 -21.28
C ASP A 71 12.42 32.54 -21.48
N ARG A 72 12.90 31.94 -22.57
CA ARG A 72 12.52 30.57 -22.98
C ARG A 72 13.13 29.49 -22.09
N ARG A 73 14.24 29.77 -21.41
CA ARG A 73 14.99 28.78 -20.62
C ARG A 73 14.85 29.02 -19.12
N ARG A 74 14.81 30.28 -18.71
CA ARG A 74 14.74 30.71 -17.30
C ARG A 74 13.64 31.76 -17.11
N PRO A 75 12.37 31.41 -17.37
CA PRO A 75 11.26 32.34 -17.18
C PRO A 75 11.15 32.78 -15.71
N ALA A 76 10.60 33.98 -15.50
CA ALA A 76 10.27 34.53 -14.19
C ALA A 76 8.76 34.86 -14.10
N LYS A 77 7.92 34.03 -14.73
CA LYS A 77 6.46 34.24 -14.82
C LYS A 77 5.78 34.00 -13.48
N LYS A 78 6.19 32.98 -12.72
CA LYS A 78 5.69 32.75 -11.35
C LYS A 78 6.08 33.92 -10.44
N ILE A 79 7.32 34.40 -10.52
CA ILE A 79 7.76 35.58 -9.75
C ILE A 79 6.88 36.80 -10.09
N LEU A 80 6.68 37.09 -11.38
CA LEU A 80 5.79 38.18 -11.80
C LEU A 80 4.36 37.99 -11.26
N ALA A 81 3.80 36.78 -11.36
CA ALA A 81 2.44 36.50 -10.90
C ALA A 81 2.29 36.72 -9.39
N ILE A 82 3.27 36.31 -8.58
CA ILE A 82 3.30 36.57 -7.14
C ILE A 82 3.30 38.08 -6.89
N LEU A 83 4.18 38.83 -7.57
CA LEU A 83 4.27 40.29 -7.45
C LEU A 83 2.99 41.00 -7.87
N ALA A 84 2.34 40.54 -8.92
CA ALA A 84 1.05 41.05 -9.38
C ALA A 84 -0.05 40.82 -8.33
N LEU A 85 -0.15 39.59 -7.79
CA LEU A 85 -1.14 39.23 -6.76
C LEU A 85 -0.99 40.05 -5.47
N ILE A 86 0.23 40.51 -5.15
CA ILE A 86 0.48 41.38 -3.98
C ILE A 86 0.47 42.88 -4.32
N ASN A 87 0.13 43.28 -5.55
CA ASN A 87 0.15 44.67 -6.04
C ASN A 87 1.53 45.36 -5.97
N ARG A 88 2.61 44.63 -6.27
CA ARG A 88 4.00 45.12 -6.19
C ARG A 88 4.84 44.79 -7.43
N ILE A 89 4.26 44.91 -8.63
CA ILE A 89 4.93 44.60 -9.90
C ILE A 89 6.23 45.39 -10.08
N GLU A 90 6.31 46.60 -9.52
CA GLU A 90 7.51 47.44 -9.58
C GLU A 90 8.75 46.78 -8.96
N LEU A 91 8.55 45.76 -8.09
CA LEU A 91 9.64 45.02 -7.46
C LEU A 91 10.31 43.98 -8.35
N ILE A 92 9.84 43.77 -9.59
CA ILE A 92 10.44 42.78 -10.51
C ILE A 92 11.90 43.07 -10.84
N ARG A 93 12.32 44.34 -10.84
CA ARG A 93 13.69 44.76 -11.17
C ARG A 93 14.73 44.25 -10.18
N PRO A 94 14.52 44.36 -8.85
CA PRO A 94 15.38 43.68 -7.88
C PRO A 94 15.57 42.18 -8.15
N PHE A 95 14.51 41.42 -8.46
CA PHE A 95 14.63 40.00 -8.79
C PHE A 95 15.43 39.75 -10.08
N GLN A 96 15.21 40.59 -11.10
CA GLN A 96 15.97 40.56 -12.35
C GLN A 96 17.46 40.81 -12.13
N ASN A 97 17.81 41.83 -11.34
CA ASN A 97 19.19 42.18 -11.01
C ASN A 97 19.89 41.07 -10.19
N ALA A 98 19.14 40.42 -9.29
CA ALA A 98 19.60 39.27 -8.53
C ALA A 98 19.61 37.96 -9.35
N THR A 99 19.14 37.98 -10.60
CA THR A 99 19.07 36.83 -11.51
C THR A 99 18.23 35.64 -11.01
N PHE A 100 17.21 35.93 -10.19
CA PHE A 100 16.25 34.91 -9.79
C PHE A 100 15.36 34.51 -10.97
N CYS A 101 14.88 33.27 -11.02
CA CYS A 101 13.88 32.81 -11.96
C CYS A 101 12.91 31.82 -11.28
N ASP A 102 11.91 31.34 -12.00
CA ASP A 102 10.86 30.49 -11.43
C ASP A 102 11.38 29.17 -10.83
N GLN A 103 12.52 28.66 -11.32
CA GLN A 103 13.20 27.47 -10.79
C GLN A 103 13.84 27.70 -9.41
N ASP A 104 14.06 28.95 -9.02
CA ASP A 104 14.66 29.29 -7.72
C ASP A 104 13.60 29.33 -6.59
N LEU A 105 12.31 29.25 -6.93
CA LEU A 105 11.22 29.19 -5.96
C LEU A 105 11.16 27.79 -5.30
N PRO A 106 10.75 27.69 -4.02
CA PRO A 106 10.38 28.78 -3.13
C PRO A 106 11.60 29.53 -2.59
N LEU A 107 11.47 30.84 -2.42
CA LEU A 107 12.48 31.69 -1.78
C LEU A 107 12.19 31.82 -0.27
N THR A 108 13.22 32.13 0.50
CA THR A 108 13.13 32.27 1.97
C THR A 108 13.35 33.72 2.38
N THR A 109 13.02 34.04 3.64
CA THR A 109 13.31 35.34 4.23
C THR A 109 14.44 35.23 5.25
N ASN A 110 15.11 36.35 5.52
CA ASN A 110 15.97 36.46 6.70
C ASN A 110 15.14 36.65 7.98
N ILE A 111 15.78 36.52 9.15
CA ILE A 111 15.11 36.65 10.47
C ILE A 111 14.44 38.03 10.62
N GLU A 112 15.03 39.07 10.05
CA GLU A 112 14.53 40.44 10.12
C GLU A 112 13.45 40.75 9.06
N GLU A 113 13.11 39.78 8.19
CA GLU A 113 12.17 39.92 7.06
C GLU A 113 12.43 41.16 6.19
N SER A 114 13.70 41.52 6.06
CA SER A 114 14.18 42.66 5.26
C SER A 114 14.67 42.24 3.87
N GLU A 115 14.91 40.95 3.65
CA GLU A 115 15.43 40.41 2.40
C GLU A 115 14.72 39.10 2.03
N VAL A 116 14.53 38.93 0.71
CA VAL A 116 14.18 37.63 0.11
C VAL A 116 15.46 37.01 -0.41
N ARG A 117 15.75 35.76 -0.06
CA ARG A 117 17.01 35.07 -0.42
C ARG A 117 16.75 33.64 -0.89
N SER A 118 17.76 33.06 -1.51
CA SER A 118 17.71 31.66 -1.93
C SER A 118 17.41 30.73 -0.75
N ARG A 119 16.73 29.61 -1.02
CA ARG A 119 16.55 28.52 -0.05
C ARG A 119 17.81 27.66 0.11
N TRP A 120 18.70 27.70 -0.87
CA TRP A 120 19.90 26.86 -0.89
C TRP A 120 21.01 27.54 -0.09
N VAL A 121 21.62 26.80 0.84
CA VAL A 121 22.64 27.35 1.76
C VAL A 121 23.86 27.89 1.00
N ASP A 122 24.22 27.24 -0.12
CA ASP A 122 25.37 27.62 -0.95
C ASP A 122 25.08 28.79 -1.90
N ASP A 123 23.81 29.23 -2.01
CA ASP A 123 23.39 30.30 -2.89
C ASP A 123 23.17 31.60 -2.10
N GLN A 124 24.11 32.52 -2.24
CA GLN A 124 24.13 33.80 -1.53
C GLN A 124 23.28 34.89 -2.20
N ARG A 125 22.52 34.58 -3.27
CA ARG A 125 21.64 35.56 -3.92
C ARG A 125 20.58 36.04 -2.92
N SER A 126 20.44 37.36 -2.81
CA SER A 126 19.36 38.01 -2.09
C SER A 126 18.83 39.24 -2.84
N VAL A 127 17.58 39.56 -2.55
CA VAL A 127 16.87 40.75 -2.99
C VAL A 127 16.59 41.58 -1.75
N LEU A 128 17.37 42.64 -1.57
CA LEU A 128 17.13 43.66 -0.57
C LEU A 128 15.98 44.56 -1.05
N LEU A 129 14.86 44.52 -0.34
CA LEU A 129 13.79 45.49 -0.52
C LEU A 129 13.97 46.59 0.54
N THR A 130 13.70 47.85 0.18
CA THR A 130 14.08 48.99 1.04
C THR A 130 13.43 48.91 2.42
N ARG A 131 13.99 49.56 3.44
CA ARG A 131 13.49 49.51 4.84
C ARG A 131 12.22 50.36 5.06
N SER A 132 11.29 50.37 4.11
CA SER A 132 9.97 50.96 4.29
C SER A 132 9.00 49.91 4.86
N LEU A 133 8.04 50.33 5.69
CA LEU A 133 7.00 49.42 6.20
C LEU A 133 6.20 48.73 5.07
N ARG A 134 6.06 49.41 3.92
CA ARG A 134 5.39 48.89 2.73
C ARG A 134 6.15 47.71 2.10
N ASP A 135 7.48 47.75 2.13
CA ASP A 135 8.34 46.71 1.56
C ASP A 135 8.46 45.50 2.48
N ILE A 136 8.52 45.70 3.80
CA ILE A 136 8.45 44.59 4.78
C ILE A 136 7.14 43.83 4.61
N LYS A 137 6.01 44.53 4.46
CA LYS A 137 4.72 43.89 4.18
C LYS A 137 4.76 43.10 2.86
N ALA A 138 5.36 43.66 1.82
CA ALA A 138 5.48 42.97 0.53
C ALA A 138 6.33 41.70 0.60
N ILE A 139 7.39 41.67 1.40
CA ILE A 139 8.20 40.47 1.65
C ILE A 139 7.35 39.37 2.28
N ARG A 140 6.59 39.70 3.33
CA ARG A 140 5.68 38.75 4.00
C ARG A 140 4.61 38.24 3.03
N ASP A 141 3.98 39.16 2.31
CA ASP A 141 2.95 38.81 1.34
C ASP A 141 3.52 37.94 0.22
N PHE A 142 4.74 38.21 -0.26
CA PHE A 142 5.44 37.38 -1.25
C PHE A 142 5.69 35.97 -0.71
N ASN A 143 6.22 35.86 0.51
CA ASN A 143 6.51 34.56 1.13
C ASN A 143 5.24 33.72 1.30
N LEU A 144 4.12 34.33 1.65
CA LEU A 144 2.84 33.61 1.75
C LEU A 144 2.26 33.28 0.36
N LYS A 145 2.31 34.23 -0.58
CA LYS A 145 1.66 34.11 -1.88
C LYS A 145 2.42 33.19 -2.84
N GLN A 146 3.72 32.97 -2.65
CA GLN A 146 4.48 32.05 -3.51
C GLN A 146 3.89 30.64 -3.53
N TRP A 147 3.30 30.17 -2.42
CA TRP A 147 2.76 28.82 -2.31
C TRP A 147 1.52 28.59 -3.17
N CYS A 148 0.75 29.62 -3.50
CA CYS A 148 -0.39 29.49 -4.42
C CYS A 148 0.01 29.53 -5.89
N VAL A 149 1.27 29.88 -6.21
CA VAL A 149 1.77 29.98 -7.59
C VAL A 149 2.82 28.90 -7.89
N ASN A 150 3.67 28.58 -6.92
CA ASN A 150 4.70 27.55 -7.05
C ASN A 150 4.16 26.16 -6.70
N ILE A 151 3.27 25.67 -7.55
CA ILE A 151 2.59 24.39 -7.38
C ILE A 151 3.46 23.26 -7.95
N PRO A 152 3.64 22.14 -7.22
CA PRO A 152 4.44 21.03 -7.70
C PRO A 152 3.81 20.38 -8.94
N PHE A 153 4.65 19.90 -9.85
CA PHE A 153 4.24 19.01 -10.92
C PHE A 153 4.57 17.58 -10.51
N LEU A 154 3.55 16.72 -10.45
CA LEU A 154 3.67 15.35 -9.95
C LEU A 154 3.92 14.39 -11.11
N GLU A 155 5.15 13.89 -11.19
CA GLU A 155 5.53 12.91 -12.21
C GLU A 155 5.48 11.49 -11.64
N ARG A 156 5.30 10.52 -12.55
CA ARG A 156 5.64 9.14 -12.22
C ARG A 156 7.12 9.14 -11.90
N ASP A 157 7.51 8.49 -10.81
CA ASP A 157 8.90 8.49 -10.39
C ASP A 157 9.74 7.62 -11.35
N VAL A 158 10.25 8.24 -12.42
CA VAL A 158 11.03 7.59 -13.49
C VAL A 158 12.52 7.69 -13.18
N GLY A 159 13.00 6.93 -12.18
CA GLY A 159 14.41 6.50 -12.09
C GLY A 159 15.51 7.56 -12.21
N HIS A 160 15.24 8.85 -11.98
CA HIS A 160 16.22 9.93 -12.10
C HIS A 160 16.33 10.67 -10.77
N VAL A 161 17.01 10.02 -9.81
CA VAL A 161 17.48 10.70 -8.61
C VAL A 161 18.68 11.56 -9.01
N SER A 162 18.42 12.82 -9.35
CA SER A 162 19.44 13.86 -9.33
C SER A 162 19.43 14.53 -7.95
N GLY A 163 19.83 13.77 -6.93
CA GLY A 163 20.10 14.31 -5.59
C GLY A 163 19.05 13.97 -4.53
N ASP A 164 19.54 13.91 -3.28
CA ASP A 164 18.84 13.48 -2.06
C ASP A 164 17.67 14.41 -1.63
N GLY A 165 17.29 15.39 -2.46
CA GLY A 165 16.34 16.46 -2.12
C GLY A 165 15.05 16.54 -2.97
N ASP A 166 14.92 15.78 -4.05
CA ASP A 166 13.79 15.92 -4.99
C ASP A 166 12.47 15.28 -4.52
N LEU A 167 12.54 14.41 -3.51
CA LEU A 167 11.37 13.73 -2.93
C LEU A 167 10.78 14.46 -1.71
N VAL A 168 11.42 15.56 -1.27
CA VAL A 168 11.03 16.28 -0.05
C VAL A 168 10.32 17.58 -0.42
N LEU A 169 9.02 17.64 -0.12
CA LEU A 169 8.20 18.83 -0.30
C LEU A 169 8.20 19.67 0.99
N HIS A 170 8.24 20.99 0.85
CA HIS A 170 8.11 21.88 2.00
C HIS A 170 6.74 21.74 2.68
N SER A 171 6.65 22.00 3.99
CA SER A 171 5.41 21.85 4.78
C SER A 171 4.25 22.76 4.34
N ASP A 172 4.59 23.85 3.65
CA ASP A 172 3.68 24.87 3.14
C ASP A 172 3.31 24.68 1.66
N THR A 173 3.88 23.65 1.01
CA THR A 173 3.54 23.32 -0.37
C THR A 173 2.04 23.05 -0.49
N ILE A 174 1.36 23.84 -1.31
CA ILE A 174 -0.04 23.59 -1.67
C ILE A 174 -0.06 22.53 -2.78
N MET A 175 -0.67 21.39 -2.47
CA MET A 175 -0.81 20.31 -3.45
C MET A 175 -1.93 20.62 -4.46
N PRO A 176 -1.81 20.19 -5.72
CA PRO A 176 -2.76 20.49 -6.80
C PRO A 176 -4.02 19.61 -6.73
N TRP A 177 -4.71 19.58 -5.59
CA TRP A 177 -5.94 18.82 -5.41
C TRP A 177 -7.11 19.58 -6.03
N GLU A 178 -7.67 19.06 -7.12
CA GLU A 178 -8.88 19.59 -7.76
C GLU A 178 -10.12 19.25 -6.93
N SER A 179 -10.18 18.04 -6.37
CA SER A 179 -11.24 17.61 -5.46
C SER A 179 -10.77 16.47 -4.57
N ALA A 180 -11.50 16.23 -3.49
CA ALA A 180 -11.28 15.08 -2.63
C ALA A 180 -12.59 14.32 -2.39
N GLY A 181 -12.47 13.01 -2.22
CA GLY A 181 -13.57 12.16 -1.80
C GLY A 181 -13.95 12.45 -0.34
N HIS A 182 -15.24 12.29 -0.05
CA HIS A 182 -15.80 12.50 1.29
C HIS A 182 -15.37 11.42 2.30
N GLY A 183 -14.93 10.25 1.82
CA GLY A 183 -14.48 9.13 2.65
C GLY A 183 -12.98 9.20 2.92
N ILE A 184 -12.62 9.23 4.20
CA ILE A 184 -11.26 8.99 4.68
C ILE A 184 -11.26 7.63 5.35
N VAL A 185 -10.42 6.71 4.86
CA VAL A 185 -10.21 5.40 5.49
C VAL A 185 -9.01 5.54 6.42
N THR A 186 -9.22 5.36 7.72
CA THR A 186 -8.15 5.40 8.71
C THR A 186 -7.63 4.00 9.00
N GLY A 187 -6.30 3.85 8.98
CA GLY A 187 -5.59 2.64 9.39
C GLY A 187 -4.73 2.88 10.63
N GLY A 188 -4.02 1.85 11.09
CA GLY A 188 -3.17 1.95 12.29
C GLY A 188 -1.97 2.89 12.17
N TYR A 189 -1.55 3.23 10.94
CA TYR A 189 -0.32 3.98 10.65
C TYR A 189 -0.55 5.19 9.72
N GLY A 190 -1.80 5.53 9.41
CA GLY A 190 -2.11 6.62 8.49
C GLY A 190 -3.57 6.63 8.04
N TYR A 191 -3.84 7.41 7.00
CA TYR A 191 -5.15 7.45 6.38
C TYR A 191 -5.02 7.43 4.85
N VAL A 192 -6.07 6.95 4.20
CA VAL A 192 -6.20 6.93 2.74
C VAL A 192 -7.39 7.79 2.35
N GLN A 193 -7.20 8.68 1.39
CA GLN A 193 -8.24 9.55 0.87
C GLN A 193 -8.17 9.58 -0.66
N LYS A 194 -9.34 9.46 -1.31
CA LYS A 194 -9.45 9.66 -2.75
C LYS A 194 -9.22 11.13 -3.08
N VAL A 195 -8.30 11.42 -3.99
CA VAL A 195 -8.08 12.78 -4.51
C VAL A 195 -8.12 12.79 -6.02
N LYS A 196 -8.63 13.88 -6.60
CA LYS A 196 -8.45 14.21 -8.01
C LYS A 196 -7.36 15.26 -8.10
N ILE A 197 -6.35 14.98 -8.91
CA ILE A 197 -5.20 15.84 -9.10
C ILE A 197 -5.48 16.71 -10.33
N HIS A 198 -5.20 18.00 -10.24
CA HIS A 198 -5.43 18.92 -11.34
C HIS A 198 -4.55 18.54 -12.54
N LYS A 199 -5.17 18.40 -13.72
CA LYS A 199 -4.53 17.90 -14.96
C LYS A 199 -3.25 18.63 -15.38
N ASP A 200 -3.12 19.92 -15.04
CA ASP A 200 -1.94 20.73 -15.37
C ASP A 200 -0.72 20.41 -14.52
N HIS A 201 -0.90 19.63 -13.45
CA HIS A 201 0.12 19.37 -12.43
C HIS A 201 0.46 17.89 -12.28
N HIS A 202 0.15 17.06 -13.28
CA HIS A 202 0.66 15.70 -13.32
C HIS A 202 0.77 15.16 -14.75
N SER A 203 1.67 14.20 -14.94
CA SER A 203 1.85 13.47 -16.21
C SER A 203 1.34 12.02 -16.14
N PHE A 204 0.49 11.69 -15.15
CA PHE A 204 -0.11 10.36 -14.95
C PHE A 204 -1.06 9.95 -16.10
N VAL A 205 -0.52 9.69 -17.29
CA VAL A 205 -1.22 9.07 -18.41
C VAL A 205 -0.68 7.65 -18.57
N ALA A 206 -1.60 6.69 -18.73
CA ALA A 206 -1.29 5.28 -18.86
C ALA A 206 -0.64 4.99 -20.22
N ASN A 207 0.69 5.12 -20.31
CA ASN A 207 1.58 4.35 -21.17
C ASN A 207 2.99 4.94 -21.08
N GLU A 208 3.78 4.46 -20.12
CA GLU A 208 5.22 4.29 -20.33
C GLU A 208 5.78 3.43 -19.19
N LYS A 209 6.51 2.38 -19.59
CA LYS A 209 7.24 1.47 -18.70
C LYS A 209 8.65 2.04 -18.52
N THR A 210 9.07 2.35 -17.30
CA THR A 210 10.51 2.46 -17.03
C THR A 210 10.89 2.30 -15.55
N ARG A 211 12.17 1.98 -15.35
CA ARG A 211 12.80 1.21 -14.26
C ARG A 211 13.36 2.05 -13.11
N ASP A 212 13.48 1.35 -11.96
CA ASP A 212 14.36 1.46 -10.78
C ASP A 212 15.22 2.72 -10.54
N VAL A 213 15.18 3.27 -9.32
CA VAL A 213 16.17 3.07 -8.21
C VAL A 213 15.77 3.89 -6.94
N PHE A 214 16.07 3.33 -5.75
CA PHE A 214 16.36 3.95 -4.43
C PHE A 214 15.38 3.94 -3.22
N LYS A 215 16.07 3.97 -2.05
CA LYS A 215 15.78 3.86 -0.59
C LYS A 215 15.11 2.58 -0.04
N GLN A 216 15.68 2.10 1.07
CA GLN A 216 15.55 0.76 1.68
C GLN A 216 14.11 0.37 2.08
N GLU A 217 13.23 1.35 2.29
CA GLU A 217 11.82 1.16 2.67
C GLU A 217 10.87 1.22 1.45
N MET A 218 11.26 1.93 0.39
CA MET A 218 10.55 2.02 -0.91
C MET A 218 10.98 0.93 -1.90
N ALA A 219 12.02 0.17 -1.56
CA ALA A 219 12.61 -0.87 -2.38
C ALA A 219 11.65 -2.02 -2.72
N ALA A 220 10.67 -2.34 -1.86
CA ALA A 220 9.74 -3.43 -2.10
C ALA A 220 8.76 -3.13 -3.25
N PHE A 221 8.15 -1.93 -3.28
CA PHE A 221 7.17 -1.57 -4.31
C PHE A 221 7.78 -1.46 -5.71
N ARG A 222 9.07 -1.07 -5.80
CA ARG A 222 9.73 -0.80 -7.09
C ARG A 222 10.54 -1.96 -7.64
N LYS A 223 11.05 -2.86 -6.79
CA LYS A 223 11.77 -4.08 -7.22
C LYS A 223 10.85 -5.17 -7.77
N VAL A 224 9.55 -5.11 -7.47
CA VAL A 224 8.58 -6.05 -8.02
C VAL A 224 8.26 -5.64 -9.45
N ARG A 225 8.26 -6.59 -10.39
CA ARG A 225 7.91 -6.28 -11.77
C ARG A 225 6.45 -5.81 -11.84
N PRO A 226 6.18 -4.66 -12.49
CA PRO A 226 4.81 -4.22 -12.70
C PRO A 226 4.00 -5.29 -13.42
N GLY A 227 2.80 -5.54 -12.93
CA GLY A 227 1.88 -6.53 -13.47
C GLY A 227 0.43 -6.07 -13.38
N PRO A 228 -0.47 -6.62 -14.21
CA PRO A 228 -1.87 -6.19 -14.26
C PRO A 228 -2.61 -6.39 -12.92
N ASN A 229 -2.20 -7.36 -12.10
CA ASN A 229 -2.83 -7.71 -10.83
C ASN A 229 -2.04 -7.26 -9.60
N LEU A 230 -1.16 -6.26 -9.78
CA LEU A 230 -0.37 -5.67 -8.71
C LEU A 230 -0.59 -4.16 -8.68
N LEU A 231 -0.87 -3.59 -7.50
CA LEU A 231 -1.04 -2.15 -7.35
C LEU A 231 0.31 -1.44 -7.48
N GLU A 232 0.42 -0.56 -8.47
CA GLU A 232 1.63 0.21 -8.73
C GLU A 232 1.61 1.53 -7.94
N LEU A 233 2.70 1.81 -7.23
CA LEU A 233 2.94 3.12 -6.63
C LEU A 233 3.21 4.13 -7.75
N VAL A 234 2.38 5.17 -7.85
CA VAL A 234 2.52 6.20 -8.89
C VAL A 234 3.61 7.21 -8.51
N SER A 235 3.59 7.67 -7.27
CA SER A 235 4.56 8.65 -6.77
C SER A 235 4.61 8.63 -5.25
N ALA A 236 5.70 9.12 -4.66
CA ALA A 236 5.90 9.19 -3.22
C ALA A 236 6.65 10.47 -2.84
N PHE A 237 6.26 11.08 -1.72
CA PHE A 237 6.86 12.31 -1.25
C PHE A 237 6.97 12.31 0.27
N GLU A 238 8.03 12.89 0.78
CA GLU A 238 8.19 13.25 2.19
C GLU A 238 7.80 14.72 2.38
N ILE A 239 7.14 15.04 3.48
CA ILE A 239 6.80 16.44 3.81
C ILE A 239 7.80 16.94 4.86
N SER A 240 8.68 17.86 4.47
CA SER A 240 9.71 18.44 5.35
C SER A 240 9.13 18.91 6.68
N GLY A 241 9.80 18.53 7.78
CA GLY A 241 9.46 18.96 9.14
C GLY A 241 8.22 18.29 9.74
N LYS A 242 7.63 17.33 9.03
CA LYS A 242 6.55 16.47 9.51
C LYS A 242 7.02 15.07 9.16
N ASP A 243 7.31 14.19 10.12
CA ASP A 243 7.70 12.79 9.85
C ASP A 243 6.52 12.02 9.20
N GLN A 244 6.18 12.39 7.96
CA GLN A 244 4.97 12.07 7.23
C GLN A 244 5.33 11.83 5.77
N PHE A 245 4.96 10.64 5.30
CA PHE A 245 5.10 10.24 3.92
C PHE A 245 3.73 10.23 3.25
N MET A 246 3.70 10.69 2.00
CA MET A 246 2.53 10.60 1.14
C MET A 246 2.83 9.67 -0.03
N LEU A 247 2.01 8.62 -0.16
CA LEU A 247 2.09 7.66 -1.24
C LEU A 247 0.86 7.83 -2.15
N LEU A 248 1.10 7.98 -3.45
CA LEU A 248 0.04 8.11 -4.45
C LEU A 248 -0.15 6.79 -5.19
N PHE A 249 -1.37 6.30 -5.18
CA PHE A 249 -1.79 5.09 -5.89
C PHE A 249 -2.98 5.40 -6.81
N PRO A 250 -3.18 4.63 -7.89
CA PRO A 250 -4.41 4.66 -8.64
C PRO A 250 -5.60 4.28 -7.74
N TRP A 251 -6.72 4.99 -7.86
CA TRP A 251 -7.92 4.70 -7.07
C TRP A 251 -8.70 3.52 -7.66
N ALA A 252 -9.15 2.58 -6.82
CA ALA A 252 -10.01 1.47 -7.22
C ALA A 252 -11.49 1.86 -7.07
N GLU A 253 -12.22 2.03 -8.18
CA GLU A 253 -13.64 2.45 -8.10
C GLU A 253 -14.56 1.37 -7.54
N GLY A 254 -14.15 0.09 -7.61
CA GLY A 254 -14.88 -1.04 -7.05
C GLY A 254 -14.60 -1.31 -5.57
N GLY A 255 -13.76 -0.50 -4.91
CA GLY A 255 -13.35 -0.73 -3.52
C GLY A 255 -12.37 -1.91 -3.38
N SER A 256 -12.43 -2.59 -2.24
CA SER A 256 -11.69 -3.83 -1.99
C SER A 256 -12.46 -5.07 -2.49
N MET A 257 -11.81 -6.22 -2.52
CA MET A 257 -12.45 -7.52 -2.77
C MET A 257 -13.45 -7.84 -1.66
N GLU A 258 -13.19 -7.40 -0.42
CA GLU A 258 -14.16 -7.52 0.67
C GLU A 258 -15.45 -6.76 0.31
N ASP A 259 -15.32 -5.52 -0.17
CA ASP A 259 -16.46 -4.73 -0.64
C ASP A 259 -17.17 -5.43 -1.81
N MET A 260 -16.42 -5.90 -2.80
CA MET A 260 -16.95 -6.60 -3.98
C MET A 260 -17.77 -7.83 -3.61
N ILE A 261 -17.26 -8.66 -2.70
CA ILE A 261 -17.90 -9.92 -2.29
C ILE A 261 -19.13 -9.68 -1.39
N ASN A 262 -19.27 -8.49 -0.81
CA ASN A 262 -20.48 -8.11 -0.08
C ASN A 262 -21.68 -7.82 -1.00
N TRP A 263 -21.47 -7.72 -2.32
CA TRP A 263 -22.54 -7.59 -3.31
C TRP A 263 -22.96 -8.95 -3.91
N PRO A 264 -24.20 -9.09 -4.40
CA PRO A 264 -24.62 -10.30 -5.12
C PRO A 264 -23.77 -10.52 -6.38
N SER A 265 -23.22 -11.73 -6.54
CA SER A 265 -22.33 -12.04 -7.67
C SER A 265 -23.02 -11.87 -9.03
N LYS A 266 -24.33 -12.15 -9.08
CA LYS A 266 -25.16 -12.02 -10.28
C LYS A 266 -25.25 -10.59 -10.79
N ASP A 267 -25.25 -9.61 -9.90
CA ASP A 267 -25.41 -8.22 -10.29
C ASP A 267 -24.13 -7.70 -10.96
N LEU A 268 -22.97 -8.21 -10.53
CA LEU A 268 -21.66 -7.87 -11.10
C LEU A 268 -21.61 -8.22 -12.60
N PHE A 269 -21.96 -9.46 -12.95
CA PHE A 269 -21.85 -9.91 -14.34
C PHE A 269 -23.07 -9.55 -15.20
N ARG A 270 -24.28 -9.49 -14.63
CA ARG A 270 -25.47 -9.06 -15.38
C ARG A 270 -25.43 -7.56 -15.69
N GLY A 271 -24.94 -6.74 -14.78
CA GLY A 271 -24.77 -5.30 -14.99
C GLY A 271 -23.87 -4.98 -16.20
N GLN A 272 -22.92 -5.87 -16.50
CA GLN A 272 -22.00 -5.76 -17.64
C GLN A 272 -22.39 -6.67 -18.83
N GLN A 273 -23.64 -7.15 -18.88
CA GLN A 273 -24.16 -8.01 -19.94
C GLN A 273 -23.31 -9.27 -20.20
N GLN A 274 -22.69 -9.82 -19.16
CA GLN A 274 -21.85 -11.01 -19.24
C GLN A 274 -22.65 -12.28 -18.93
N SER A 275 -22.22 -13.41 -19.50
CA SER A 275 -22.78 -14.72 -19.18
C SER A 275 -22.17 -15.29 -17.88
N PRO A 276 -22.85 -16.22 -17.18
CA PRO A 276 -22.25 -16.94 -16.06
C PRO A 276 -20.93 -17.65 -16.42
N LYS A 277 -20.80 -18.13 -17.68
CA LYS A 277 -19.55 -18.72 -18.18
C LYS A 277 -18.42 -17.69 -18.22
N ASN A 278 -18.69 -16.50 -18.76
CA ASN A 278 -17.69 -15.42 -18.84
C ASN A 278 -17.31 -14.94 -17.43
N PHE A 279 -18.27 -14.90 -16.51
CA PHE A 279 -18.01 -14.57 -15.11
C PHE A 279 -17.05 -15.58 -14.46
N VAL A 280 -17.29 -16.89 -14.62
CA VAL A 280 -16.38 -17.92 -14.11
C VAL A 280 -14.99 -17.81 -14.76
N GLN A 281 -14.92 -17.59 -16.08
CA GLN A 281 -13.63 -17.36 -16.75
C GLN A 281 -12.89 -16.14 -16.21
N TRP A 282 -13.62 -15.06 -15.91
CA TRP A 282 -13.06 -13.87 -15.29
C TRP A 282 -12.51 -14.18 -13.89
N ILE A 283 -13.28 -14.84 -13.01
CA ILE A 283 -12.83 -15.23 -11.67
C ILE A 283 -11.51 -16.01 -11.74
N ILE A 284 -11.43 -17.02 -12.63
CA ILE A 284 -10.22 -17.84 -12.78
C ILE A 284 -9.05 -17.02 -13.31
N SER A 285 -9.31 -16.10 -14.25
CA SER A 285 -8.29 -15.17 -14.74
C SER A 285 -7.75 -14.26 -13.63
N GLN A 286 -8.62 -13.77 -12.75
CA GLN A 286 -8.21 -12.96 -11.60
C GLN A 286 -7.40 -13.77 -10.60
N CYS A 287 -7.83 -14.99 -10.24
CA CYS A 287 -7.05 -15.86 -9.34
C CYS A 287 -5.66 -16.15 -9.89
N ARG A 288 -5.56 -16.44 -11.20
CA ARG A 288 -4.28 -16.64 -11.88
C ARG A 288 -3.40 -15.40 -11.79
N GLY A 289 -3.94 -14.24 -12.15
CA GLY A 289 -3.20 -12.98 -12.11
C GLY A 289 -2.72 -12.61 -10.72
N LEU A 290 -3.52 -12.85 -9.67
CA LEU A 290 -3.11 -12.65 -8.28
C LEU A 290 -1.97 -13.60 -7.87
N VAL A 291 -2.02 -14.86 -8.28
CA VAL A 291 -0.92 -15.82 -8.03
C VAL A 291 0.36 -15.40 -8.76
N GLU A 292 0.26 -14.98 -10.02
CA GLU A 292 1.40 -14.46 -10.80
C GLU A 292 1.99 -13.21 -10.13
N ALA A 293 1.15 -12.26 -9.70
CA ALA A 293 1.57 -11.06 -8.99
C ALA A 293 2.29 -11.40 -7.67
N LEU A 294 1.75 -12.31 -6.84
CA LEU A 294 2.44 -12.77 -5.63
C LEU A 294 3.77 -13.45 -5.95
N GLY A 295 3.85 -14.20 -7.05
CA GLY A 295 5.08 -14.79 -7.55
C GLY A 295 6.16 -13.75 -7.83
N GLU A 296 5.79 -12.58 -8.37
CA GLU A 296 6.72 -11.46 -8.57
C GLU A 296 7.21 -10.88 -7.23
N ILE A 297 6.33 -10.74 -6.23
CA ILE A 297 6.70 -10.33 -4.87
C ILE A 297 7.73 -11.29 -4.28
N HIS A 298 7.45 -12.58 -4.40
CA HIS A 298 8.27 -13.67 -3.85
C HIS A 298 9.66 -13.77 -4.49
N GLN A 299 9.83 -13.27 -5.72
CA GLN A 299 11.10 -13.26 -6.45
C GLN A 299 12.05 -12.12 -6.03
N VAL A 300 11.54 -11.01 -5.48
CA VAL A 300 12.37 -9.87 -5.06
C VAL A 300 13.42 -10.26 -4.00
N SER A 301 13.07 -11.20 -3.11
CA SER A 301 13.98 -11.73 -2.08
C SER A 301 15.21 -12.44 -2.64
N ILE A 302 15.09 -13.05 -3.82
CA ILE A 302 16.15 -13.84 -4.45
C ILE A 302 17.20 -12.89 -5.04
N VAL A 303 16.76 -11.81 -5.68
CA VAL A 303 17.64 -10.83 -6.32
C VAL A 303 18.43 -10.04 -5.27
N ALA A 304 17.78 -9.63 -4.17
CA ALA A 304 18.45 -8.90 -3.09
C ALA A 304 19.55 -9.73 -2.39
N ARG A 305 19.38 -11.06 -2.29
CA ARG A 305 20.38 -11.96 -1.70
C ARG A 305 21.57 -12.28 -2.62
N MET A 306 21.46 -12.00 -3.92
CA MET A 306 22.56 -12.20 -4.88
C MET A 306 23.48 -10.97 -4.99
N ASP A 307 22.97 -9.76 -4.71
CA ASP A 307 23.73 -8.51 -4.81
C ASP A 307 24.52 -8.15 -3.53
N ASP A 308 24.01 -8.48 -2.35
CA ASP A 308 24.69 -8.17 -1.08
C ASP A 308 25.54 -9.35 -0.60
N GLY A 309 26.80 -9.39 -1.04
CA GLY A 309 27.85 -10.29 -0.53
C GLY A 309 28.28 -10.03 0.92
N THR A 310 27.49 -9.30 1.72
CA THR A 310 27.79 -9.00 3.12
C THR A 310 26.72 -9.54 4.06
N SER A 311 27.11 -10.54 4.83
CA SER A 311 26.31 -11.25 5.82
C SER A 311 26.11 -10.41 7.09
N SER A 312 25.35 -9.32 7.02
CA SER A 312 24.84 -8.66 8.25
C SER A 312 23.45 -9.22 8.59
N GLY A 313 23.40 -10.07 9.61
CA GLY A 313 22.27 -10.93 9.99
C GLY A 313 21.04 -10.23 10.59
N GLN A 314 20.44 -9.28 9.88
CA GLN A 314 19.02 -8.98 10.05
C GLN A 314 18.28 -9.45 8.80
N ASP A 315 17.86 -10.71 8.81
CA ASP A 315 17.04 -11.36 7.79
C ASP A 315 15.66 -10.68 7.77
N ARG A 316 15.57 -9.51 7.12
CA ARG A 316 14.30 -8.83 6.89
C ARG A 316 13.52 -9.65 5.87
N SER A 317 12.23 -9.85 6.12
CA SER A 317 11.25 -10.61 5.34
C SER A 317 10.95 -10.02 3.96
N PHE A 318 11.98 -9.61 3.22
CA PHE A 318 11.83 -9.16 1.84
C PHE A 318 11.21 -10.30 1.01
N GLY A 319 10.20 -9.96 0.22
CA GLY A 319 9.50 -10.91 -0.67
C GLY A 319 8.51 -11.84 0.02
N ILE A 320 7.99 -11.48 1.21
CA ILE A 320 6.80 -12.08 1.82
C ILE A 320 5.79 -10.95 2.08
N HIS A 321 4.53 -11.12 1.68
CA HIS A 321 3.50 -10.09 1.80
C HIS A 321 2.93 -9.96 3.22
N LEU A 322 2.73 -11.08 3.92
CA LEU A 322 2.29 -11.20 5.33
C LEU A 322 0.86 -10.72 5.66
N ASP A 323 0.26 -9.87 4.84
CA ASP A 323 -1.11 -9.36 5.07
C ASP A 323 -2.05 -9.53 3.87
N ILE A 324 -1.99 -10.71 3.22
CA ILE A 324 -2.94 -11.06 2.17
C ILE A 324 -4.32 -11.32 2.80
N LYS A 325 -5.30 -10.53 2.36
CA LYS A 325 -6.71 -10.63 2.77
C LYS A 325 -7.60 -9.91 1.74
N PRO A 326 -8.92 -10.16 1.72
CA PRO A 326 -9.81 -9.52 0.74
C PRO A 326 -9.78 -7.98 0.81
N ALA A 327 -9.59 -7.39 2.00
CA ALA A 327 -9.46 -5.94 2.17
C ALA A 327 -8.21 -5.34 1.48
N ASN A 328 -7.16 -6.14 1.27
CA ASN A 328 -5.91 -5.73 0.61
C ASN A 328 -5.81 -6.18 -0.85
N ILE A 329 -6.92 -6.67 -1.43
CA ILE A 329 -7.03 -6.94 -2.87
C ILE A 329 -8.03 -5.93 -3.42
N LEU A 330 -7.58 -4.98 -4.23
CA LEU A 330 -8.41 -3.88 -4.72
C LEU A 330 -9.09 -4.22 -6.05
N TYR A 331 -10.35 -3.80 -6.20
CA TYR A 331 -11.17 -4.05 -7.38
C TYR A 331 -11.24 -2.82 -8.29
N PHE A 332 -10.47 -2.85 -9.37
CA PHE A 332 -10.46 -1.85 -10.44
C PHE A 332 -11.57 -2.14 -11.45
N SER A 333 -12.81 -1.88 -11.05
CA SER A 333 -14.01 -2.07 -11.89
C SER A 333 -14.00 -1.21 -13.17
N GLN A 334 -13.24 -0.11 -13.16
CA GLN A 334 -13.08 0.78 -14.30
C GLN A 334 -12.06 0.30 -15.34
N GLU A 335 -11.20 -0.68 -15.02
CA GLU A 335 -10.17 -1.18 -15.94
C GLU A 335 -10.73 -2.30 -16.85
N THR A 336 -11.52 -1.91 -17.85
CA THR A 336 -12.29 -2.86 -18.67
C THR A 336 -11.65 -3.28 -19.98
N ALA A 337 -10.46 -2.77 -20.32
CA ALA A 337 -9.82 -2.97 -21.61
C ALA A 337 -9.52 -4.45 -21.93
N ASN A 338 -9.06 -5.22 -20.93
CA ASN A 338 -8.76 -6.65 -21.08
C ASN A 338 -9.86 -7.55 -20.50
N HIS A 339 -10.61 -7.04 -19.52
CA HIS A 339 -11.61 -7.79 -18.77
C HIS A 339 -12.86 -6.91 -18.59
N PRO A 340 -14.02 -7.26 -19.18
CA PRO A 340 -15.24 -6.44 -19.07
C PRO A 340 -15.73 -6.22 -17.64
N LEU A 341 -15.31 -7.09 -16.71
CA LEU A 341 -15.64 -7.03 -15.28
C LEU A 341 -14.51 -6.40 -14.45
N GLY A 342 -13.57 -5.66 -15.05
CA GLY A 342 -12.47 -5.02 -14.33
C GLY A 342 -11.34 -5.98 -13.92
N VAL A 343 -10.47 -5.52 -13.01
CA VAL A 343 -9.25 -6.23 -12.59
C VAL A 343 -9.09 -6.20 -11.07
N LEU A 344 -8.62 -7.30 -10.48
CA LEU A 344 -8.25 -7.39 -9.05
C LEU A 344 -6.75 -7.21 -8.86
N LYS A 345 -6.31 -6.32 -7.96
CA LYS A 345 -4.90 -6.02 -7.74
C LYS A 345 -4.50 -6.20 -6.27
N ILE A 346 -3.37 -6.87 -6.01
CA ILE A 346 -2.79 -6.94 -4.67
C ILE A 346 -2.27 -5.55 -4.27
N ALA A 347 -2.59 -5.12 -3.04
CA ALA A 347 -2.14 -3.87 -2.44
C ALA A 347 -1.54 -4.12 -1.04
N ASP A 348 -0.90 -3.10 -0.48
CA ASP A 348 -0.36 -3.07 0.89
C ASP A 348 0.77 -4.09 1.18
N PHE A 349 1.99 -3.80 0.70
CA PHE A 349 3.18 -4.65 0.85
C PHE A 349 3.81 -4.56 2.26
N GLY A 350 3.06 -4.94 3.29
CA GLY A 350 3.65 -5.36 4.57
C GLY A 350 4.14 -4.23 5.49
N LEU A 351 3.47 -3.07 5.52
CA LEU A 351 3.67 -2.09 6.61
C LEU A 351 2.84 -2.43 7.86
N THR A 352 1.96 -3.42 7.77
CA THR A 352 0.97 -3.75 8.80
C THR A 352 1.19 -5.14 9.39
N ARG A 353 0.84 -5.27 10.68
CA ARG A 353 0.87 -6.54 11.42
C ARG A 353 -0.09 -7.53 10.76
N CYS A 354 0.31 -8.79 10.71
CA CYS A 354 -0.44 -9.89 10.10
C CYS A 354 -1.90 -9.94 10.59
N SER A 355 -2.85 -10.03 9.65
CA SER A 355 -4.26 -10.29 9.94
C SER A 355 -4.45 -11.55 10.78
N GLN A 356 -5.23 -11.46 11.87
CA GLN A 356 -5.52 -12.62 12.72
C GLN A 356 -6.38 -13.69 12.03
N GLU A 357 -7.23 -13.33 11.06
CA GLU A 357 -8.16 -14.27 10.40
C GLU A 357 -7.47 -15.12 9.32
N TYR A 358 -6.60 -14.50 8.53
CA TYR A 358 -5.92 -15.12 7.40
C TYR A 358 -4.51 -15.62 7.76
N ARG A 359 -4.09 -15.47 9.03
CA ARG A 359 -2.78 -15.93 9.49
C ARG A 359 -2.64 -17.43 9.31
N SER A 360 -1.44 -17.82 8.88
CA SER A 360 -1.05 -19.21 8.80
C SER A 360 -0.61 -19.77 10.15
N PRO A 361 -0.63 -21.10 10.34
CA PRO A 361 -0.31 -21.71 11.62
C PRO A 361 1.13 -21.45 12.11
N GLU A 362 2.08 -21.27 11.18
CA GLU A 362 3.46 -20.93 11.51
C GLU A 362 3.62 -19.60 12.28
N HIS A 363 2.67 -18.67 12.17
CA HIS A 363 2.68 -17.43 12.98
C HIS A 363 2.44 -17.67 14.47
N ASP A 364 1.78 -18.79 14.81
CA ASP A 364 1.25 -19.04 16.15
C ASP A 364 2.07 -20.06 16.93
N ILE A 365 2.67 -21.00 16.22
CA ILE A 365 3.29 -22.19 16.81
C ILE A 365 4.83 -22.05 16.83
N GLY A 366 5.35 -20.84 16.53
CA GLY A 366 6.77 -20.51 16.64
C GLY A 366 7.65 -21.14 15.55
N TYR A 367 7.07 -21.40 14.37
CA TYR A 367 7.82 -21.91 13.21
C TYR A 367 8.44 -20.77 12.39
N ILE A 368 9.39 -21.13 11.51
CA ILE A 368 10.04 -20.21 10.59
C ILE A 368 8.99 -19.65 9.60
N ILE A 369 8.78 -18.33 9.63
CA ILE A 369 7.94 -17.62 8.67
C ILE A 369 8.60 -17.70 7.28
N SER A 370 7.83 -18.10 6.28
CA SER A 370 8.29 -18.23 4.90
C SER A 370 7.22 -17.78 3.92
N ARG A 371 7.56 -17.67 2.63
CA ARG A 371 6.62 -17.38 1.54
C ARG A 371 5.36 -18.27 1.53
N LYS A 372 5.41 -19.44 2.16
CA LYS A 372 4.25 -20.33 2.31
C LYS A 372 3.11 -19.71 3.12
N VAL A 373 3.40 -18.73 3.98
CA VAL A 373 2.37 -18.02 4.75
C VAL A 373 1.41 -17.27 3.83
N ASP A 374 1.92 -16.68 2.75
CA ASP A 374 1.11 -15.99 1.75
C ASP A 374 0.28 -16.98 0.93
N ILE A 375 0.83 -18.17 0.65
CA ILE A 375 0.10 -19.24 -0.05
C ILE A 375 -1.05 -19.75 0.81
N TRP A 376 -0.86 -19.85 2.13
CA TRP A 376 -1.94 -20.16 3.07
C TRP A 376 -3.03 -19.09 3.03
N ALA A 377 -2.64 -17.82 3.15
CA ALA A 377 -3.59 -16.70 3.10
C ALA A 377 -4.39 -16.66 1.78
N PHE A 378 -3.77 -16.96 0.63
CA PHE A 378 -4.52 -17.15 -0.61
C PHE A 378 -5.46 -18.36 -0.59
N GLY A 379 -5.10 -19.45 0.07
CA GLY A 379 -6.01 -20.59 0.27
C GLY A 379 -7.28 -20.16 1.00
N CYS A 380 -7.12 -19.37 2.06
CA CYS A 380 -8.23 -18.77 2.81
C CYS A 380 -9.08 -17.87 1.90
N VAL A 381 -8.46 -16.87 1.25
CA VAL A 381 -9.15 -15.92 0.35
C VAL A 381 -9.89 -16.64 -0.78
N PHE A 382 -9.27 -17.59 -1.46
CA PHE A 382 -9.89 -18.32 -2.57
C PHE A 382 -11.03 -19.22 -2.09
N SER A 383 -10.91 -19.86 -0.92
CA SER A 383 -12.02 -20.64 -0.36
C SER A 383 -13.26 -19.78 -0.10
N GLU A 384 -13.08 -18.55 0.36
CA GLU A 384 -14.18 -17.60 0.55
C GLU A 384 -14.73 -17.05 -0.77
N LEU A 385 -13.84 -16.73 -1.72
CA LEU A 385 -14.22 -16.28 -3.06
C LEU A 385 -15.08 -17.32 -3.76
N PHE A 386 -14.68 -18.60 -3.76
CA PHE A 386 -15.48 -19.67 -4.36
C PHE A 386 -16.75 -19.98 -3.58
N THR A 387 -16.75 -19.79 -2.25
CA THR A 387 -17.98 -19.81 -1.46
C THR A 387 -18.94 -18.75 -1.97
N TRP A 388 -18.49 -17.51 -2.17
CA TRP A 388 -19.32 -16.44 -2.71
C TRP A 388 -19.80 -16.71 -4.14
N VAL A 389 -18.93 -17.20 -5.03
CA VAL A 389 -19.31 -17.55 -6.41
C VAL A 389 -20.42 -18.61 -6.46
N LEU A 390 -20.42 -19.57 -5.54
CA LEU A 390 -21.35 -20.72 -5.56
C LEU A 390 -22.60 -20.52 -4.69
N LEU A 391 -22.45 -19.78 -3.58
CA LEU A 391 -23.43 -19.66 -2.50
C LEU A 391 -23.78 -18.21 -2.12
N GLU A 392 -23.22 -17.22 -2.83
CA GLU A 392 -23.41 -15.79 -2.58
C GLU A 392 -22.95 -15.37 -1.17
N HIS A 393 -23.27 -14.14 -0.78
CA HIS A 393 -22.94 -13.56 0.52
C HIS A 393 -23.37 -14.43 1.71
N LYS A 394 -24.56 -15.05 1.64
CA LYS A 394 -25.06 -15.91 2.73
C LYS A 394 -24.16 -17.13 2.96
N GLY A 395 -23.63 -17.72 1.90
CA GLY A 395 -22.69 -18.82 2.02
C GLY A 395 -21.42 -18.44 2.77
N ARG A 396 -20.88 -17.23 2.51
CA ARG A 396 -19.70 -16.74 3.24
C ARG A 396 -19.98 -16.54 4.72
N GLU A 397 -21.12 -15.95 5.06
CA GLU A 397 -21.47 -15.75 6.48
C GLU A 397 -21.66 -17.09 7.19
N ASP A 398 -22.38 -18.04 6.58
CA ASP A 398 -22.52 -19.40 7.12
C ASP A 398 -21.15 -20.07 7.31
N PHE A 399 -20.24 -19.92 6.34
CA PHE A 399 -18.88 -20.47 6.42
C PHE A 399 -18.09 -19.87 7.58
N ARG A 400 -18.10 -18.52 7.70
CA ARG A 400 -17.45 -17.78 8.79
C ARG A 400 -17.97 -18.21 10.16
N GLN A 401 -19.28 -18.34 10.31
CA GLN A 401 -19.89 -18.77 11.58
C GLN A 401 -19.49 -20.19 11.97
N LEU A 402 -19.40 -21.12 11.01
CA LEU A 402 -18.90 -22.47 11.28
C LEU A 402 -17.43 -22.47 11.70
N ARG A 403 -16.57 -21.65 11.06
CA ARG A 403 -15.16 -21.51 11.45
C ARG A 403 -15.00 -21.00 12.89
N LYS A 404 -15.88 -20.09 13.34
CA LYS A 404 -15.89 -19.58 14.73
C LYS A 404 -16.36 -20.61 15.76
N GLN A 405 -17.22 -21.55 15.36
CA GLN A 405 -17.75 -22.57 16.27
C GLN A 405 -16.76 -23.72 16.51
N ASP A 406 -15.79 -23.91 15.61
CA ASP A 406 -14.73 -24.90 15.79
C ASP A 406 -13.81 -24.52 16.96
N ALA A 407 -13.51 -25.51 17.80
CA ALA A 407 -12.55 -25.36 18.89
C ALA A 407 -11.15 -24.99 18.37
N LEU A 408 -10.44 -24.10 19.08
CA LEU A 408 -9.05 -23.78 18.76
C LEU A 408 -8.07 -24.91 19.09
N PHE A 409 -8.46 -25.86 19.94
CA PHE A 409 -7.62 -26.99 20.30
C PHE A 409 -8.34 -28.32 20.07
N SER A 410 -7.58 -29.34 19.65
CA SER A 410 -8.04 -30.73 19.63
C SER A 410 -7.08 -31.62 20.43
N GLY A 411 -7.59 -32.49 21.30
CA GLY A 411 -6.77 -33.30 22.23
C GLY A 411 -7.45 -33.58 23.57
N ASP A 412 -6.72 -34.09 24.56
CA ASP A 412 -7.25 -34.32 25.92
C ASP A 412 -7.59 -32.98 26.62
N TRP A 413 -8.89 -32.71 26.73
CA TRP A 413 -9.49 -31.45 27.19
C TRP A 413 -9.18 -31.08 28.64
N ASN A 414 -8.69 -32.03 29.44
CA ASN A 414 -8.45 -31.81 30.88
C ASN A 414 -7.31 -30.84 31.19
N TYR A 415 -6.55 -30.36 30.18
CA TYR A 415 -5.39 -29.48 30.38
C TYR A 415 -5.64 -27.99 30.06
N VAL A 416 -6.78 -27.63 29.46
CA VAL A 416 -7.10 -26.23 29.06
C VAL A 416 -8.01 -25.55 30.11
N GLN A 417 -7.89 -25.91 31.38
CA GLN A 417 -8.73 -25.40 32.48
C GLN A 417 -8.35 -23.99 32.97
N SER A 418 -7.93 -23.09 32.07
CA SER A 418 -7.75 -21.68 32.35
C SER A 418 -8.52 -20.79 31.37
N GLY A 419 -9.84 -20.97 31.32
CA GLY A 419 -10.78 -19.85 31.25
C GLY A 419 -10.89 -18.98 29.99
N GLU A 420 -10.05 -19.12 28.97
CA GLU A 420 -10.18 -18.38 27.71
C GLU A 420 -10.47 -19.37 26.57
N ASN A 421 -11.75 -19.65 26.34
CA ASN A 421 -12.18 -20.15 25.03
C ASN A 421 -12.04 -18.98 24.06
N ASP A 422 -10.83 -18.73 23.56
CA ASP A 422 -10.57 -17.77 22.49
C ASP A 422 -11.34 -18.25 21.25
N ILE A 423 -12.49 -17.65 20.98
CA ILE A 423 -13.23 -17.89 19.74
C ILE A 423 -12.55 -17.02 18.69
N GLU A 424 -11.68 -17.64 17.88
CA GLU A 424 -11.07 -16.95 16.75
C GLU A 424 -11.62 -17.46 15.41
N ASP A 425 -11.92 -16.48 14.57
CA ASP A 425 -12.26 -16.66 13.17
C ASP A 425 -10.98 -16.93 12.36
N ASN A 426 -10.49 -18.16 12.39
CA ASN A 426 -9.28 -18.58 11.67
C ASN A 426 -9.56 -19.89 10.90
N PHE A 427 -8.54 -20.41 10.20
CA PHE A 427 -8.69 -21.61 9.36
C PHE A 427 -8.08 -22.87 9.97
N PHE A 428 -7.36 -22.77 11.10
CA PHE A 428 -6.69 -23.90 11.73
C PHE A 428 -6.94 -23.97 13.24
N GLN A 429 -6.70 -25.14 13.81
CA GLN A 429 -6.73 -25.41 15.24
C GLN A 429 -5.39 -26.02 15.65
N ARG A 430 -4.99 -25.84 16.92
CA ARG A 430 -3.78 -26.40 17.51
C ARG A 430 -4.10 -27.77 18.11
N HIS A 431 -3.58 -28.84 17.53
CA HIS A 431 -3.71 -30.19 18.09
C HIS A 431 -2.63 -30.43 19.15
N ILE A 432 -3.01 -30.89 20.34
CA ILE A 432 -2.06 -31.21 21.41
C ILE A 432 -1.76 -32.71 21.37
N GLU A 433 -0.51 -33.06 21.05
CA GLU A 433 -0.02 -34.44 21.05
C GLU A 433 1.03 -34.65 22.16
N LEU A 434 1.04 -35.84 22.80
CA LEU A 434 2.13 -36.23 23.68
C LEU A 434 3.37 -36.57 22.84
N LYS A 435 4.52 -35.93 23.08
CA LYS A 435 5.79 -36.43 22.53
C LYS A 435 6.03 -37.85 23.03
N ARG A 436 5.97 -38.83 22.12
CA ARG A 436 6.52 -40.16 22.38
C ARG A 436 8.04 -40.02 22.41
N THR A 437 8.64 -40.09 23.59
CA THR A 437 10.08 -40.32 23.72
C THR A 437 10.39 -41.66 23.05
N LYS A 438 11.08 -41.62 21.90
CA LYS A 438 11.64 -42.81 21.27
C LYS A 438 12.81 -43.31 22.15
N ASN A 439 12.51 -44.02 23.22
CA ASN A 439 13.52 -44.77 23.95
C ASN A 439 13.84 -46.03 23.15
N PHE A 440 14.89 -45.95 22.32
CA PHE A 440 15.60 -47.14 21.86
C PHE A 440 16.29 -47.77 23.07
N HIS A 441 15.67 -48.77 23.69
CA HIS A 441 16.36 -49.69 24.58
C HIS A 441 16.50 -51.03 23.89
N ARG A 442 17.65 -51.18 23.22
CA ARG A 442 18.18 -52.44 22.73
C ARG A 442 19.03 -53.04 23.85
N LEU A 443 18.46 -53.90 24.69
CA LEU A 443 19.17 -54.82 25.59
C LEU A 443 18.30 -56.08 25.69
N SER A 444 18.57 -57.11 24.89
CA SER A 444 19.46 -58.25 25.20
C SER A 444 18.76 -59.36 26.01
N ARG A 445 18.71 -60.52 25.35
CA ARG A 445 18.32 -61.87 25.77
C ARG A 445 18.42 -62.18 27.27
N GLY A 446 17.36 -62.80 27.80
CA GLY A 446 17.37 -63.60 29.02
C GLY A 446 15.96 -64.08 29.45
N HIS A 447 15.58 -65.31 29.09
CA HIS A 447 14.58 -66.10 29.84
C HIS A 447 15.28 -66.74 31.07
N PRO A 448 14.61 -67.34 32.10
CA PRO A 448 13.17 -67.60 32.36
C PRO A 448 12.73 -67.14 33.79
N LYS A 449 11.51 -67.27 34.36
CA LYS A 449 10.67 -68.46 34.67
C LYS A 449 9.27 -68.05 35.17
N ILE A 450 8.36 -69.02 35.06
CA ILE A 450 6.94 -69.09 35.45
C ILE A 450 6.70 -69.02 36.98
N GLY A 451 5.57 -68.42 37.39
CA GLY A 451 4.97 -68.58 38.72
C GLY A 451 3.56 -67.99 38.84
N TYR A 452 2.56 -68.85 39.07
CA TYR A 452 1.14 -68.53 39.33
C TYR A 452 0.91 -68.26 40.83
N VAL A 453 0.27 -67.14 41.24
CA VAL A 453 -0.59 -67.06 42.46
C VAL A 453 -1.68 -65.96 42.30
N LYS A 454 -2.90 -66.28 42.73
CA LYS A 454 -4.12 -65.45 42.77
C LYS A 454 -4.14 -64.38 43.87
N ARG A 455 -4.85 -63.29 43.58
CA ARG A 455 -5.63 -62.35 44.42
C ARG A 455 -5.31 -62.28 45.93
N THR A 456 -4.99 -61.09 46.45
CA THR A 456 -5.93 -60.29 47.28
C THR A 456 -5.30 -58.98 47.79
N ARG A 457 -6.08 -57.89 47.66
CA ARG A 457 -6.26 -56.78 48.61
C ARG A 457 -4.98 -56.10 49.15
N ALA A 458 -4.42 -55.18 48.37
CA ALA A 458 -3.60 -54.08 48.91
C ALA A 458 -3.81 -52.76 48.15
N ALA A 459 -5.07 -52.43 47.86
CA ALA A 459 -5.52 -51.15 47.26
C ALA A 459 -5.34 -49.92 48.19
N ARG A 460 -4.39 -49.95 49.13
CA ARG A 460 -4.01 -48.82 49.99
C ARG A 460 -2.50 -48.54 50.01
N LYS A 461 -1.66 -49.36 49.36
CA LYS A 461 -0.22 -49.09 49.20
C LYS A 461 0.18 -48.53 47.83
N GLU A 462 -0.72 -48.55 46.85
CA GLU A 462 -0.42 -48.07 45.49
C GLU A 462 -0.46 -46.53 45.35
N LYS A 463 -1.23 -45.84 46.23
CA LYS A 463 -1.29 -44.37 46.22
C LYS A 463 0.02 -43.72 46.69
N ALA A 464 0.75 -44.36 47.61
CA ALA A 464 2.03 -43.85 48.11
C ALA A 464 3.23 -44.16 47.20
N ARG A 465 3.10 -45.11 46.26
CA ARG A 465 4.15 -45.39 45.25
C ARG A 465 4.02 -44.55 43.99
N LEU A 466 2.81 -44.09 43.66
CA LEU A 466 2.57 -43.17 42.53
C LEU A 466 3.15 -41.76 42.78
N ASP A 467 3.13 -41.30 44.03
CA ASP A 467 3.72 -40.00 44.37
C ASP A 467 5.27 -40.01 44.36
N GLN A 468 5.90 -41.17 44.58
CA GLN A 468 7.35 -41.35 44.44
C GLN A 468 7.82 -41.69 43.01
N ALA A 469 6.92 -42.09 42.10
CA ALA A 469 7.25 -42.30 40.69
C ALA A 469 7.17 -41.00 39.86
N ASN A 470 6.48 -39.97 40.36
CA ASN A 470 6.40 -38.65 39.72
C ASN A 470 7.67 -37.80 39.88
N SER A 471 8.65 -38.23 40.68
CA SER A 471 9.98 -37.58 40.73
C SER A 471 11.00 -38.20 39.78
N SER A 472 10.66 -39.28 39.05
CA SER A 472 11.58 -39.93 38.09
C SER A 472 10.96 -40.25 36.72
N ALA A 473 9.75 -39.79 36.43
CA ALA A 473 9.15 -39.88 35.10
C ALA A 473 9.30 -38.52 34.40
N GLY A 474 10.07 -38.50 33.31
CA GLY A 474 10.37 -37.29 32.53
C GLY A 474 9.11 -36.48 32.23
N SER A 475 9.24 -35.16 32.29
CA SER A 475 8.22 -34.20 31.89
C SER A 475 7.58 -34.67 30.58
N LYS A 476 6.29 -35.04 30.60
CA LYS A 476 5.53 -35.29 29.38
C LYS A 476 5.58 -34.00 28.57
N GLN A 477 6.41 -33.98 27.55
CA GLN A 477 6.60 -32.81 26.71
C GLN A 477 5.45 -32.83 25.68
N PHE A 478 4.53 -31.89 25.78
CA PHE A 478 3.44 -31.76 24.82
C PHE A 478 3.90 -30.98 23.60
N GLU A 479 3.43 -31.36 22.42
CA GLU A 479 3.69 -30.66 21.16
C GLU A 479 2.37 -30.16 20.58
N GLN A 480 2.37 -28.89 20.15
CA GLN A 480 1.23 -28.31 19.44
C GLN A 480 1.48 -28.45 17.94
N ILE A 481 0.56 -29.14 17.25
CA ILE A 481 0.64 -29.41 15.81
C ILE A 481 -0.56 -28.74 15.15
N PRO A 482 -0.37 -27.89 14.14
CA PRO A 482 -1.49 -27.27 13.46
C PRO A 482 -2.34 -28.30 12.71
N ARG A 483 -3.65 -28.14 12.70
CA ARG A 483 -4.58 -28.91 11.86
C ARG A 483 -5.61 -28.00 11.23
N LEU A 484 -6.01 -28.33 10.02
CA LEU A 484 -7.10 -27.64 9.34
C LEU A 484 -8.38 -27.86 10.15
N LYS A 485 -9.14 -26.78 10.34
CA LYS A 485 -10.39 -26.85 11.07
C LYS A 485 -11.38 -27.80 10.36
N PRO A 486 -12.06 -28.72 11.07
CA PRO A 486 -13.03 -29.63 10.45
C PRO A 486 -14.11 -28.91 9.64
N SER A 487 -14.59 -27.76 10.13
CA SER A 487 -15.53 -26.90 9.41
C SER A 487 -15.01 -26.50 8.02
N VAL A 488 -13.71 -26.21 7.89
CA VAL A 488 -13.09 -25.80 6.62
C VAL A 488 -13.09 -26.94 5.61
N SER A 489 -12.57 -28.11 5.99
CA SER A 489 -12.59 -29.31 5.14
C SER A 489 -14.00 -29.72 4.73
N GLN A 490 -14.94 -29.75 5.69
CA GLN A 490 -16.32 -30.11 5.41
C GLN A 490 -17.01 -29.10 4.48
N TRP A 491 -16.69 -27.81 4.62
CA TRP A 491 -17.23 -26.76 3.76
C TRP A 491 -16.72 -26.89 2.33
N ILE A 492 -15.41 -27.12 2.14
CA ILE A 492 -14.84 -27.34 0.80
C ILE A 492 -15.48 -28.58 0.16
N ALA A 493 -15.60 -29.68 0.88
CA ALA A 493 -16.30 -30.88 0.39
C ALA A 493 -17.77 -30.60 0.01
N LYS A 494 -18.48 -29.77 0.78
CA LYS A 494 -19.84 -29.31 0.45
C LYS A 494 -19.85 -28.54 -0.87
N LEU A 495 -18.92 -27.62 -1.09
CA LEU A 495 -18.82 -26.87 -2.36
C LEU A 495 -18.56 -27.80 -3.55
N VAL A 496 -17.62 -28.74 -3.43
CA VAL A 496 -17.33 -29.74 -4.46
C VAL A 496 -18.57 -30.57 -4.80
N ASN A 497 -19.31 -31.03 -3.78
CA ASN A 497 -20.55 -31.76 -3.98
C ASN A 497 -21.63 -30.93 -4.66
N GLN A 498 -21.73 -29.63 -4.36
CA GLN A 498 -22.68 -28.75 -5.04
C GLN A 498 -22.34 -28.54 -6.51
N ILE A 499 -21.05 -28.39 -6.86
CA ILE A 499 -20.62 -28.32 -8.26
C ILE A 499 -21.05 -29.58 -8.99
N ARG A 500 -20.77 -30.76 -8.41
CA ARG A 500 -21.16 -32.06 -9.01
C ARG A 500 -22.67 -32.17 -9.17
N TYR A 501 -23.44 -31.84 -8.13
CA TYR A 501 -24.90 -31.91 -8.16
C TYR A 501 -25.53 -30.99 -9.22
N LYS A 502 -24.97 -29.79 -9.42
CA LYS A 502 -25.44 -28.83 -10.42
C LYS A 502 -24.90 -29.09 -11.84
N ASN A 503 -24.19 -30.20 -12.07
CA ASN A 503 -23.45 -30.46 -13.31
C ASN A 503 -22.53 -29.29 -13.71
N GLY A 504 -21.89 -28.67 -12.72
CA GLY A 504 -20.93 -27.59 -12.92
C GLY A 504 -19.60 -28.07 -13.48
N PRO A 505 -18.70 -27.14 -13.85
CA PRO A 505 -17.40 -27.49 -14.41
C PRO A 505 -16.53 -28.31 -13.44
N THR A 506 -16.03 -29.45 -13.90
CA THR A 506 -15.22 -30.39 -13.08
C THR A 506 -13.95 -29.74 -12.52
N PHE A 507 -13.30 -28.89 -13.32
CA PHE A 507 -12.08 -28.19 -12.92
C PHE A 507 -12.26 -27.30 -11.67
N LEU A 508 -13.46 -26.80 -11.39
CA LEU A 508 -13.73 -26.02 -10.17
C LEU A 508 -13.68 -26.92 -8.93
N GLY A 509 -14.14 -28.17 -9.06
CA GLY A 509 -14.01 -29.17 -8.00
C GLY A 509 -12.54 -29.52 -7.75
N GLU A 510 -11.78 -29.75 -8.83
CA GLU A 510 -10.33 -30.03 -8.74
C GLU A 510 -9.57 -28.87 -8.11
N LEU A 511 -9.91 -27.63 -8.45
CA LEU A 511 -9.31 -26.42 -7.86
C LEU A 511 -9.62 -26.30 -6.36
N LEU A 512 -10.85 -26.56 -5.94
CA LEU A 512 -11.23 -26.56 -4.53
C LEU A 512 -10.48 -27.65 -3.74
N GLU A 513 -10.36 -28.85 -4.30
CA GLU A 513 -9.56 -29.92 -3.71
C GLU A 513 -8.06 -29.55 -3.62
N PHE A 514 -7.53 -28.84 -4.62
CA PHE A 514 -6.17 -28.30 -4.59
C PHE A 514 -6.01 -27.23 -3.50
N ILE A 515 -6.97 -26.32 -3.35
CA ILE A 515 -6.96 -25.32 -2.28
C ILE A 515 -6.89 -26.00 -0.90
N GLU A 516 -7.71 -27.02 -0.66
CA GLU A 516 -7.69 -27.76 0.60
C GLU A 516 -6.36 -28.50 0.83
N LYS A 517 -5.94 -29.30 -0.15
CA LYS A 517 -4.81 -30.24 0.00
C LYS A 517 -3.45 -29.57 -0.06
N GLU A 518 -3.31 -28.53 -0.89
CA GLU A 518 -2.01 -27.91 -1.16
C GLU A 518 -1.90 -26.53 -0.53
N MET A 519 -2.94 -25.68 -0.65
CA MET A 519 -2.89 -24.29 -0.15
C MET A 519 -3.20 -24.17 1.35
N LEU A 520 -4.09 -25.01 1.87
CA LEU A 520 -4.51 -25.03 3.28
C LEU A 520 -3.93 -26.24 4.04
N HIS A 521 -2.80 -26.79 3.58
CA HIS A 521 -2.10 -27.86 4.27
C HIS A 521 -1.42 -27.34 5.55
N PRO A 522 -1.79 -27.80 6.76
CA PRO A 522 -1.24 -27.28 8.02
C PRO A 522 0.17 -27.82 8.32
N ASP A 523 0.44 -29.08 7.96
CA ASP A 523 1.70 -29.77 8.23
C ASP A 523 2.77 -29.45 7.18
N ARG A 524 2.95 -28.17 6.86
CA ARG A 524 4.04 -27.69 5.97
C ARG A 524 5.39 -27.63 6.71
N ILE A 525 5.67 -28.64 7.54
CA ILE A 525 6.86 -28.71 8.37
C ILE A 525 8.07 -29.04 7.49
N TYR A 526 9.03 -28.13 7.52
CA TYR A 526 10.40 -28.31 7.07
C TYR A 526 10.96 -29.62 7.64
N VAL A 527 11.39 -30.52 6.77
CA VAL A 527 12.35 -31.54 7.18
C VAL A 527 13.64 -30.79 7.54
N MET A 528 13.88 -30.55 8.83
CA MET A 528 15.23 -30.26 9.29
C MET A 528 16.07 -31.52 9.05
N VAL A 529 16.69 -31.60 7.89
CA VAL A 529 17.80 -32.53 7.68
C VAL A 529 18.95 -31.98 8.49
N SER A 530 19.08 -32.44 9.74
CA SER A 530 20.34 -32.38 10.48
C SER A 530 21.29 -33.39 9.83
N GLY A 531 21.83 -33.01 8.68
CA GLY A 531 22.94 -33.70 8.05
C GLY A 531 24.17 -32.87 8.30
N ASP A 532 25.05 -33.35 9.19
CA ASP A 532 26.46 -32.96 9.19
C ASP A 532 27.01 -33.23 7.79
N TRP A 533 27.13 -32.18 6.98
CA TRP A 533 27.94 -32.22 5.77
C TRP A 533 29.33 -31.73 6.15
N SER A 534 30.15 -32.65 6.69
CA SER A 534 31.60 -32.55 6.53
C SER A 534 31.90 -32.67 5.04
N ILE A 535 32.25 -31.54 4.42
CA ILE A 535 32.79 -31.52 3.07
C ILE A 535 34.27 -31.88 3.20
N ASP A 536 34.62 -33.13 2.89
CA ASP A 536 35.98 -33.48 2.49
C ASP A 536 36.14 -33.08 1.02
N LEU A 537 36.92 -32.00 0.84
CA LEU A 537 37.64 -31.48 -0.34
C LEU A 537 37.01 -31.61 -1.74
#